data_AF-A0A0D5XXR5-F1
#
_entry.id   AF-A0A0D5XXR5-F1
#
_cell.length_a   1.000
_cell.length_b   1.000
_cell.length_c   1.000
_cell.angle_alpha   90.00
_cell.angle_beta   90.00
_cell.angle_gamma   90.00
#
_symmetry.space_group_name_H-M   'P 1'
#
loop_
_entity.id
_entity.type
_entity.pdbx_description
1 polymer ?
#
loop_
_entity_poly.entity_id
_entity_poly.type
_entity_poly.pdbx_seq_one_letter_code
_entity_poly.pdbx_strand_id
1 'polypeptide(L)'
;MTAQENFVGGWTPYHKLTPKDQEVFKEALAGFVGVHYTPELVSTQVVNGTNYRYQSKATLPGSSESWQAVVEIYAPIKGKPHITQIHRI
;
A
#
# COMPACT_ATOMS: atom_id res chain seq x y z
N MET A 1 14.92 -22.60 -4.14
CA MET A 1 13.59 -22.63 -3.49
C MET A 1 13.69 -21.68 -2.31
N THR A 2 13.25 -20.42 -2.45
CA THR A 2 13.32 -19.46 -1.34
C THR A 2 12.17 -19.70 -0.40
N ALA A 3 12.48 -20.15 0.81
CA ALA A 3 11.52 -20.34 1.88
C ALA A 3 10.83 -19.01 2.17
N GLN A 4 9.53 -18.97 1.96
CA GLN A 4 8.67 -17.89 2.38
C GLN A 4 8.48 -18.06 3.90
N GLU A 5 9.42 -17.54 4.68
CA GLU A 5 9.34 -17.57 6.13
C GLU A 5 8.19 -16.66 6.58
N ASN A 6 7.07 -17.26 6.94
CA ASN A 6 5.93 -16.59 7.55
C ASN A 6 6.30 -16.10 8.97
N PHE A 7 7.08 -15.02 9.06
CA PHE A 7 7.23 -14.28 10.31
C PHE A 7 5.97 -13.45 10.54
N VAL A 8 5.10 -13.92 11.43
CA VAL A 8 4.04 -13.07 11.98
C VAL A 8 4.71 -11.85 12.61
N GLY A 9 4.31 -10.65 12.20
CA GLY A 9 4.93 -9.39 12.62
C GLY A 9 6.15 -8.91 11.82
N GLY A 10 6.65 -9.66 10.85
CA GLY A 10 7.70 -9.21 9.92
C GLY A 10 7.13 -8.54 8.66
N TRP A 11 7.85 -7.56 8.09
CA TRP A 11 7.54 -7.03 6.77
C TRP A 11 8.12 -7.95 5.69
N THR A 12 7.34 -8.27 4.66
CA THR A 12 7.84 -8.96 3.47
C THR A 12 8.79 -8.03 2.70
N PRO A 13 9.73 -8.56 1.92
CA PRO A 13 10.40 -7.77 0.89
C PRO A 13 9.37 -7.13 -0.04
N TYR A 14 9.72 -5.98 -0.62
CA TYR A 14 8.89 -5.36 -1.64
C TYR A 14 8.77 -6.28 -2.86
N HIS A 15 7.54 -6.48 -3.32
CA HIS A 15 7.22 -7.26 -4.50
C HIS A 15 6.22 -6.52 -5.39
N LYS A 16 6.02 -7.04 -6.61
CA LYS A 16 4.99 -6.54 -7.52
C LYS A 16 3.60 -6.82 -6.96
N LEU A 17 2.68 -5.89 -7.19
CA LEU A 17 1.31 -6.03 -6.70
C LEU A 17 0.62 -7.24 -7.33
N THR A 18 0.00 -8.05 -6.48
CA THR A 18 -1.00 -9.05 -6.89
C THR A 18 -2.36 -8.38 -7.11
N PRO A 19 -3.33 -9.05 -7.77
CA PRO A 19 -4.68 -8.50 -7.91
C PRO A 19 -5.34 -8.15 -6.56
N LYS A 20 -5.05 -8.93 -5.51
CA LYS A 20 -5.53 -8.65 -4.15
C LYS A 20 -4.93 -7.37 -3.58
N ASP A 21 -3.64 -7.14 -3.79
CA ASP A 21 -2.96 -5.92 -3.32
C ASP A 21 -3.53 -4.68 -4.02
N GLN A 22 -3.87 -4.81 -5.31
CA GLN A 22 -4.53 -3.74 -6.07
C GLN A 22 -5.93 -3.44 -5.55
N GLU A 23 -6.71 -4.48 -5.22
CA GLU A 23 -8.06 -4.33 -4.66
C GLU A 23 -8.02 -3.62 -3.30
N VAL A 24 -7.14 -4.05 -2.39
CA VAL A 24 -6.95 -3.41 -1.09
C VAL A 24 -6.57 -1.94 -1.24
N PHE A 25 -5.64 -1.64 -2.14
CA PHE A 25 -5.22 -0.26 -2.41
C PHE A 25 -6.38 0.59 -2.93
N LYS A 26 -7.12 0.07 -3.92
CA LYS A 26 -8.26 0.77 -4.52
C LYS A 26 -9.37 1.02 -3.51
N GLU A 27 -9.67 0.04 -2.66
CA GLU A 27 -10.70 0.19 -1.64
C GLU A 27 -10.27 1.18 -0.55
N ALA A 28 -9.01 1.15 -0.12
CA ALA A 28 -8.49 2.07 0.89
C ALA A 28 -8.42 3.53 0.39
N LEU A 29 -8.15 3.74 -0.91
CA LEU A 29 -8.14 5.07 -1.54
C LEU A 29 -9.50 5.46 -2.13
N ALA A 30 -10.54 4.64 -1.95
CA ALA A 30 -11.87 4.97 -2.46
C ALA A 30 -12.38 6.27 -1.78
N GLY A 31 -12.58 7.32 -2.58
CA GLY A 31 -12.98 8.63 -2.09
C GLY A 31 -11.83 9.52 -1.60
N PHE A 32 -10.57 9.07 -1.71
CA PHE A 32 -9.41 9.93 -1.49
C PHE A 32 -9.29 10.95 -2.62
N VAL A 33 -9.10 12.23 -2.28
CA VAL A 33 -9.06 13.35 -3.22
C VAL A 33 -7.76 14.15 -3.10
N GLY A 34 -7.43 14.89 -4.16
CA GLY A 34 -6.19 15.66 -4.23
C GLY A 34 -5.11 14.90 -4.99
N VAL A 35 -4.14 14.32 -4.30
CA VAL A 35 -3.00 13.64 -4.94
C VAL A 35 -3.41 12.26 -5.47
N HIS A 36 -3.06 11.96 -6.72
CA HIS A 36 -3.22 10.61 -7.28
C HIS A 36 -2.00 9.76 -6.94
N TYR A 37 -2.23 8.60 -6.35
CA TYR A 37 -1.19 7.62 -6.05
C TYR A 37 -1.34 6.38 -6.93
N THR A 38 -0.29 6.05 -7.68
CA THR A 38 -0.20 4.84 -8.48
C THR A 38 0.78 3.88 -7.82
N PRO A 39 0.33 2.73 -7.28
CA PRO A 39 1.22 1.83 -6.56
C PRO A 39 2.10 1.02 -7.52
N GLU A 40 3.39 0.93 -7.22
CA GLU A 40 4.41 0.28 -8.05
C GLU A 40 4.95 -1.01 -7.42
N LEU A 41 5.14 -1.00 -6.10
CA LEU A 41 5.57 -2.13 -5.29
C LEU A 41 4.83 -2.14 -3.95
N VAL A 42 4.73 -3.32 -3.35
CA VAL A 42 4.07 -3.50 -2.05
C VAL A 42 4.91 -4.38 -1.12
N SER A 43 4.92 -4.03 0.15
CA SER A 43 5.41 -4.83 1.26
C SER A 43 4.26 -5.03 2.24
N THR A 44 4.13 -6.23 2.80
CA THR A 44 3.02 -6.59 3.69
C THR A 44 3.54 -7.10 5.02
N GLN A 45 2.75 -6.94 6.07
CA GLN A 45 3.03 -7.46 7.40
C GLN A 45 1.75 -8.02 8.00
N VAL A 46 1.79 -9.29 8.39
CA VAL A 46 0.65 -9.95 9.04
C VAL A 46 0.61 -9.55 10.52
N VAL A 47 -0.53 -9.01 10.95
CA VAL A 47 -0.85 -8.59 12.33
C VAL A 47 -2.24 -9.14 12.71
N ASN A 48 -3.03 -8.45 13.55
CA ASN A 48 -4.47 -8.71 13.67
C ASN A 48 -5.23 -8.18 12.45
N GLY A 49 -4.94 -8.72 11.27
CA GLY A 49 -5.20 -8.13 9.96
C GLY A 49 -3.91 -8.07 9.15
N THR A 50 -3.82 -7.13 8.21
CA THR A 50 -2.62 -6.97 7.40
C THR A 50 -2.28 -5.49 7.25
N ASN A 51 -1.04 -5.13 7.58
CA ASN A 51 -0.49 -3.82 7.20
C ASN A 51 0.12 -3.93 5.81
N TYR A 52 -0.07 -2.89 5.02
CA TYR A 52 0.47 -2.74 3.67
C TYR A 52 1.30 -1.46 3.58
N ARG A 53 2.42 -1.52 2.88
CA ARG A 53 3.26 -0.40 2.49
C ARG A 53 3.39 -0.39 0.99
N TYR A 54 2.76 0.58 0.35
CA TYR A 54 2.81 0.73 -1.10
C TYR A 54 3.79 1.83 -1.47
N GLN A 55 4.89 1.46 -2.13
CA GLN A 55 5.70 2.44 -2.86
C GLN A 55 4.91 2.86 -4.08
N SER A 56 4.56 4.13 -4.12
CA SER A 56 3.61 4.68 -5.09
C SER A 56 4.18 5.94 -5.71
N LYS A 57 3.99 6.08 -7.01
CA LYS A 57 4.18 7.35 -7.70
C LYS A 57 3.00 8.26 -7.39
N ALA A 58 3.27 9.38 -6.74
CA ALA A 58 2.31 10.42 -6.45
C ALA A 58 2.34 11.48 -7.57
N THR A 59 1.17 11.90 -8.06
CA THR A 59 1.03 12.92 -9.10
C THR A 59 -0.02 13.95 -8.67
N LEU A 60 0.31 15.25 -8.78
CA LEU A 60 -0.70 16.30 -8.59
C LEU A 60 -1.58 16.42 -9.84
N PRO A 61 -2.92 16.29 -9.74
CA PRO A 61 -3.80 16.58 -10.86
C PRO A 61 -3.60 18.01 -11.35
N GLY A 62 -3.43 18.19 -12.66
CA GLY A 62 -3.19 19.51 -13.27
C GLY A 62 -1.75 20.02 -13.16
N SER A 63 -0.83 19.24 -12.60
CA SER A 63 0.61 19.55 -12.58
C SER A 63 1.41 18.46 -13.27
N SER A 64 2.61 18.81 -13.76
CA SER A 64 3.62 17.84 -14.17
C SER A 64 4.45 17.32 -12.99
N GLU A 65 4.21 17.85 -11.78
CA GLU A 65 4.89 17.41 -10.57
C GLU A 65 4.48 15.99 -10.18
N SER A 66 5.50 15.14 -10.01
CA SER A 66 5.35 13.82 -9.44
C SER A 66 6.50 13.52 -8.49
N TRP A 67 6.23 12.73 -7.46
CA TRP A 67 7.22 12.32 -6.47
C TRP A 67 6.95 10.88 -6.02
N GLN A 68 7.91 10.28 -5.32
CA GLN A 68 7.75 8.96 -4.73
C GLN A 68 7.19 9.08 -3.31
N ALA A 69 6.22 8.25 -2.98
CA ALA A 69 5.57 8.23 -1.68
C ALA A 69 5.32 6.80 -1.21
N VAL A 70 5.39 6.58 0.09
CA VAL A 70 4.85 5.37 0.71
C VAL A 70 3.45 5.68 1.20
N VAL A 71 2.49 4.87 0.76
CA VAL A 71 1.13 4.85 1.28
C VAL A 71 1.00 3.64 2.19
N GLU A 72 0.76 3.89 3.47
CA GLU A 72 0.54 2.86 4.48
C GLU A 72 -0.96 2.64 4.67
N ILE A 73 -1.38 1.39 4.56
CA ILE A 73 -2.78 0.97 4.66
C ILE A 73 -2.88 -0.15 5.69
N TYR A 74 -3.91 -0.10 6.52
CA TYR A 74 -4.27 -1.21 7.39
C TYR A 74 -5.57 -1.86 6.90
N ALA A 75 -5.51 -3.17 6.64
CA ALA A 75 -6.64 -4.00 6.29
C ALA A 75 -7.05 -4.87 7.50
N PRO A 76 -8.18 -4.57 8.18
CA PRO A 76 -8.63 -5.36 9.31
C PRO A 76 -9.20 -6.71 8.86
N ILE A 77 -9.26 -7.69 9.77
CA ILE A 77 -9.89 -9.01 9.50
C ILE A 77 -11.38 -8.86 9.14
N LYS A 78 -12.04 -7.86 9.73
CA LYS A 78 -13.44 -7.48 9.45
C LYS A 78 -13.51 -5.97 9.27
N GLY A 79 -14.12 -5.54 8.17
CA GLY A 79 -14.23 -4.13 7.81
C GLY A 79 -13.45 -3.80 6.54
N LYS A 80 -13.33 -2.50 6.25
CA LYS A 80 -12.69 -2.01 5.03
C LYS A 80 -11.24 -1.57 5.30
N PRO A 81 -10.32 -1.79 4.35
CA PRO A 81 -8.98 -1.24 4.46
C PRO A 81 -9.04 0.29 4.42
N HIS A 82 -8.10 0.94 5.12
CA HIS A 82 -8.02 2.39 5.17
C HIS A 82 -6.56 2.84 5.29
N ILE A 83 -6.30 4.05 4.80
CA ILE A 83 -4.99 4.68 4.87
C ILE A 83 -4.70 5.04 6.32
N THR A 84 -3.52 4.68 6.80
CA THR A 84 -3.03 5.02 8.15
C THR A 84 -1.99 6.14 8.10
N GLN A 85 -1.17 6.17 7.06
CA GLN A 85 -0.13 7.18 6.89
C GLN A 85 0.25 7.34 5.41
N ILE A 86 0.65 8.54 5.01
CA ILE A 86 1.31 8.79 3.73
C ILE A 86 2.54 9.66 3.99
N HIS A 87 3.70 9.24 3.47
CA HIS A 87 4.91 10.04 3.53
C HIS A 87 5.65 10.04 2.20
N ARG A 88 6.31 11.16 1.89
CA ARG A 88 7.17 11.30 0.70
C ARG A 88 8.52 10.63 0.96
N ILE A 89 9.17 10.15 -0.08
CA ILE A 89 10.49 9.50 -0.06
C ILE A 89 11.47 10.35 -0.87
#